data_AF-A0AAW0Q0V2-F1
#
_entry.id   AF-A0AAW0Q0V2-F1
#
_cell.length_a   1.000
_cell.length_b   1.000
_cell.length_c   1.000
_cell.angle_alpha   90.00
_cell.angle_beta   90.00
_cell.angle_gamma   90.00
#
_symmetry.space_group_name_H-M   'P 1'
#
loop_
_entity.id
_entity.type
_entity.pdbx_description
1 polymer ?
#
loop_
_entity_poly.entity_id
_entity_poly.type
_entity_poly.pdbx_seq_one_letter_code
_entity_poly.pdbx_strand_id
1 'polypeptide(L)'
;MPKNPKKKSLKTTERCEEEDEVLSQASSASNMDDNELREAKGKDGDGEGKFDQILNELRDFRKENKEQLSAMRKDISGISKRMDEAEERIITAENHIQSAEDLLMELAKRQSQVEEKLVDLEGRSRRDNVRIYGVVEGAEDNASSVINFIETLLGNGLGLSSTVALGIERAHRALGRKTANAFPAKLRVHYSGGTVIYNSAQEATEDMVKRGISVNIVKTPASLLEQMREGMWQTKGKRANKDDGDTAQMPSFKEKLQAFRRQEDTE
;
A
#
# COMPACT_ATOMS: atom_id res chain seq x y z
N MET A 1 21.33 1.50 -22.89
CA MET A 1 20.07 2.13 -23.36
C MET A 1 20.42 3.33 -24.23
N PRO A 2 19.77 3.53 -25.39
CA PRO A 2 20.19 4.57 -26.33
C PRO A 2 19.85 5.94 -25.77
N LYS A 3 20.81 6.86 -25.86
CA LYS A 3 20.69 8.27 -25.45
C LYS A 3 19.87 8.99 -26.53
N ASN A 4 18.79 9.66 -26.13
CA ASN A 4 17.96 10.45 -27.03
C ASN A 4 18.76 11.64 -27.60
N PRO A 5 18.65 11.96 -28.89
CA PRO A 5 19.39 13.07 -29.48
C PRO A 5 18.73 14.40 -29.11
N LYS A 6 19.58 15.38 -28.79
CA LYS A 6 19.23 16.77 -28.55
C LYS A 6 18.38 17.31 -29.71
N LYS A 7 17.12 17.65 -29.44
CA LYS A 7 16.29 18.41 -30.39
C LYS A 7 16.92 19.80 -30.51
N LYS A 8 17.53 20.07 -31.67
CA LYS A 8 17.92 21.42 -32.09
C LYS A 8 16.64 22.25 -32.19
N SER A 9 16.53 23.30 -31.41
CA SER A 9 15.51 24.32 -31.62
C SER A 9 15.75 24.92 -33.01
N LEU A 10 14.81 24.71 -33.93
CA LEU A 10 14.75 25.53 -35.13
C LEU A 10 14.57 26.97 -34.66
N LYS A 11 15.49 27.84 -35.05
CA LYS A 11 15.25 29.28 -35.09
C LYS A 11 14.08 29.51 -36.03
N THR A 12 12.93 29.83 -35.47
CA THR A 12 11.82 30.46 -36.19
C THR A 12 11.72 31.88 -35.65
N THR A 13 12.77 32.66 -35.88
CA THR A 13 12.89 34.10 -35.58
C THR A 13 12.71 34.94 -36.83
N GLU A 14 11.92 34.46 -37.80
CA GLU A 14 11.62 35.19 -39.05
C GLU A 14 10.11 35.19 -39.35
N ARG A 15 9.25 34.96 -38.36
CA ARG A 15 7.79 34.93 -38.55
C ARG A 15 7.03 35.89 -37.63
N CYS A 16 7.68 37.00 -37.23
CA CYS A 16 7.01 38.08 -36.51
C CYS A 16 7.18 39.45 -37.18
N GLU A 17 8.00 39.58 -38.23
CA GLU A 17 8.22 40.87 -38.91
C GLU A 17 7.43 41.00 -40.23
N GLU A 18 6.98 39.89 -40.84
CA GLU A 18 6.21 39.95 -42.09
C GLU A 18 4.71 40.18 -41.88
N GLU A 19 4.14 39.87 -40.70
CA GLU A 19 2.69 40.03 -40.45
C GLU A 19 2.30 41.49 -40.11
N ASP A 20 3.25 42.32 -39.65
CA ASP A 20 3.03 43.74 -39.40
C ASP A 20 3.08 44.60 -40.68
N GLU A 21 3.76 44.14 -41.74
CA GLU A 21 3.86 44.88 -43.00
C GLU A 21 2.55 44.80 -43.82
N VAL A 22 1.87 43.65 -43.81
CA VAL A 22 0.59 43.46 -44.52
C VAL A 22 -0.57 44.22 -43.86
N LEU A 23 -0.49 44.48 -42.55
CA LEU A 23 -1.47 45.26 -41.80
C LEU A 23 -1.24 46.77 -41.87
N SER A 24 -0.03 47.22 -42.22
CA SER A 24 0.29 48.63 -42.46
C SER A 24 -0.19 49.13 -43.84
N GLN A 25 -0.24 48.24 -44.84
CA GLN A 25 -0.68 48.61 -46.21
C GLN A 25 -2.21 48.72 -46.34
N ALA A 26 -2.98 48.03 -45.49
CA ALA A 26 -4.44 48.15 -45.45
C ALA A 26 -4.94 49.47 -44.82
N SER A 27 -4.11 50.14 -44.00
CA SER A 27 -4.41 51.44 -43.38
C SER A 27 -4.35 52.63 -44.36
N SER A 28 -3.76 52.46 -45.54
CA SER A 28 -3.56 53.55 -46.51
C SER A 28 -4.72 53.73 -47.50
N ALA A 29 -5.77 52.90 -47.43
CA ALA A 29 -6.85 52.87 -48.43
C ALA A 29 -8.24 53.28 -47.91
N SER A 30 -8.33 54.15 -46.88
CA SER A 30 -9.64 54.66 -46.45
C SER A 30 -9.65 56.14 -46.03
N ASN A 31 -9.05 57.00 -46.85
CA ASN A 31 -9.36 58.42 -46.85
C ASN A 31 -10.21 58.71 -48.09
N MET A 32 -11.53 58.55 -47.95
CA MET A 32 -12.48 59.22 -48.84
C MET A 32 -13.25 60.20 -47.96
N ASP A 33 -12.77 61.45 -48.00
CA ASP A 33 -13.55 62.63 -47.63
C ASP A 33 -14.72 62.71 -48.61
N ASP A 34 -15.93 62.50 -48.11
CA ASP A 34 -17.16 62.82 -48.85
C ASP A 34 -17.76 64.09 -48.22
N ASN A 35 -17.13 65.22 -48.52
CA ASN A 35 -17.73 66.54 -48.41
C ASN A 35 -17.80 67.16 -49.81
N GLU A 36 -18.91 66.97 -50.50
CA GLU A 36 -19.58 67.99 -51.34
C GLU A 36 -20.71 67.36 -52.16
N LEU A 37 -21.95 67.74 -51.85
CA LEU A 37 -22.97 67.94 -52.89
C LEU A 37 -24.08 68.83 -52.30
N ARG A 38 -23.98 70.13 -52.62
CA ARG A 38 -25.07 71.09 -52.48
C ARG A 38 -25.82 71.19 -53.81
N GLU A 39 -27.14 71.13 -53.67
CA GLU A 39 -28.19 71.73 -54.50
C GLU A 39 -28.32 71.30 -55.98
N ALA A 40 -29.34 70.48 -56.24
CA ALA A 40 -30.22 70.66 -57.38
C ALA A 40 -31.67 70.42 -56.94
N LYS A 41 -32.50 71.48 -56.93
CA LYS A 41 -33.95 71.39 -56.71
C LYS A 41 -34.61 70.76 -57.95
N GLY A 42 -35.25 69.62 -57.77
CA GLY A 42 -36.28 69.08 -58.64
C GLY A 42 -37.34 68.41 -57.76
N LYS A 43 -38.57 68.92 -57.78
CA LYS A 43 -39.71 68.32 -57.08
C LYS A 43 -40.16 67.11 -57.90
N ASP A 44 -40.08 65.90 -57.35
CA ASP A 44 -41.06 64.82 -57.58
C ASP A 44 -40.96 63.72 -56.49
N GLY A 45 -42.04 63.64 -55.70
CA GLY A 45 -42.63 62.50 -54.96
C GLY A 45 -41.78 61.35 -54.40
N ASP A 46 -41.62 61.34 -53.06
CA ASP A 46 -41.75 60.20 -52.12
C ASP A 46 -40.78 58.98 -52.23
N GLY A 47 -40.01 58.86 -53.32
CA GLY A 47 -39.01 57.81 -53.53
C GLY A 47 -37.58 58.19 -53.10
N GLU A 48 -37.19 59.46 -53.30
CA GLU A 48 -35.84 59.96 -52.98
C GLU A 48 -35.53 59.93 -51.48
N GLY A 49 -36.50 60.28 -50.62
CA GLY A 49 -36.32 60.24 -49.17
C GLY A 49 -36.13 58.84 -48.58
N LYS A 50 -36.71 57.80 -49.21
CA LYS A 50 -36.51 56.40 -48.81
C LYS A 50 -35.12 55.89 -49.20
N PHE A 51 -34.62 56.32 -50.37
CA PHE A 51 -33.27 55.99 -50.81
C PHE A 51 -32.22 56.63 -49.91
N ASP A 52 -32.39 57.90 -49.54
CA ASP A 52 -31.51 58.59 -48.59
C ASP A 52 -31.54 57.97 -47.20
N GLN A 53 -32.69 57.48 -46.75
CA GLN A 53 -32.82 56.75 -45.48
C GLN A 53 -32.02 55.43 -45.51
N ILE A 54 -32.12 54.67 -46.59
CA ILE A 54 -31.34 53.42 -46.78
C ILE A 54 -29.84 53.71 -46.80
N LEU A 55 -29.40 54.79 -47.46
CA LEU A 55 -27.99 55.18 -47.48
C LEU A 55 -27.47 55.56 -46.09
N ASN A 56 -28.28 56.25 -45.28
CA ASN A 56 -27.93 56.57 -43.91
C ASN A 56 -27.84 55.30 -43.04
N GLU A 57 -28.80 54.39 -43.14
CA GLU A 57 -28.77 53.10 -42.43
C GLU A 57 -27.54 52.25 -42.84
N LEU A 58 -27.19 52.23 -44.11
CA LEU A 58 -26.00 51.52 -44.60
C LEU A 58 -24.70 52.14 -44.08
N ARG A 59 -24.66 53.47 -43.96
CA ARG A 59 -23.53 54.21 -43.39
C ARG A 59 -23.37 53.90 -41.90
N ASP A 60 -24.48 53.83 -41.16
CA ASP A 60 -24.46 53.51 -39.74
C ASP A 60 -24.12 52.03 -39.50
N PHE A 61 -24.64 51.11 -40.30
CA PHE A 61 -24.23 49.70 -40.29
C PHE A 61 -22.74 49.53 -40.58
N ARG A 62 -22.20 50.29 -41.54
CA ARG A 62 -20.75 50.27 -41.84
C ARG A 62 -19.91 50.78 -40.66
N LYS A 63 -20.38 51.82 -39.96
CA LYS A 63 -19.71 52.34 -38.75
C LYS A 63 -19.77 51.33 -37.62
N GLU A 64 -20.94 50.76 -37.34
CA GLU A 64 -21.12 49.75 -36.29
C GLU A 64 -20.25 48.52 -36.55
N ASN A 65 -20.21 48.00 -37.79
CA ASN A 65 -19.31 46.89 -38.13
C ASN A 65 -17.84 47.25 -37.96
N LYS A 66 -17.44 48.48 -38.32
CA LYS A 66 -16.05 48.94 -38.11
C LYS A 66 -15.70 48.99 -36.63
N GLU A 67 -16.63 49.46 -35.80
CA GLU A 67 -16.48 49.48 -34.35
C GLU A 67 -16.40 48.08 -33.76
N GLN A 68 -17.31 47.18 -34.15
CA GLN A 68 -17.33 45.78 -33.73
C GLN A 68 -16.04 45.05 -34.15
N LEU A 69 -15.58 45.22 -35.39
CA LEU A 69 -14.30 44.65 -35.87
C LEU A 69 -13.11 45.21 -35.09
N SER A 70 -13.13 46.49 -34.74
CA SER A 70 -12.07 47.10 -33.92
C SER A 70 -12.06 46.56 -32.49
N ALA A 71 -13.23 46.30 -31.90
CA ALA A 71 -13.37 45.69 -30.58
C ALA A 71 -12.88 44.23 -30.62
N MET A 72 -13.33 43.45 -31.59
CA MET A 72 -12.85 42.07 -31.80
C MET A 72 -11.33 42.02 -31.99
N ARG A 73 -10.74 42.95 -32.75
CA ARG A 73 -9.28 43.02 -32.92
C ARG A 73 -8.56 43.27 -31.59
N LYS A 74 -9.10 44.13 -30.73
CA LYS A 74 -8.54 44.39 -29.40
C LYS A 74 -8.65 43.14 -28.53
N ASP A 75 -9.79 42.47 -28.53
CA ASP A 75 -10.01 41.25 -27.75
C ASP A 75 -9.07 40.12 -28.20
N ILE A 76 -8.91 39.92 -29.51
CA ILE A 76 -7.96 38.97 -30.08
C ILE A 76 -6.53 39.31 -29.61
N SER A 77 -6.14 40.59 -29.66
CA SER A 77 -4.81 41.01 -29.20
C SER A 77 -4.60 40.79 -27.69
N GLY A 78 -5.65 40.97 -26.89
CA GLY A 78 -5.62 40.69 -25.45
C GLY A 78 -5.57 39.20 -25.14
N ILE A 79 -6.29 38.38 -25.90
CA ILE A 79 -6.23 36.92 -25.80
C ILE A 79 -4.83 36.43 -26.18
N SER A 80 -4.24 36.91 -27.27
CA SER A 80 -2.88 36.54 -27.68
C SER A 80 -1.86 36.80 -26.57
N LYS A 81 -1.87 37.99 -25.95
CA LYS A 81 -0.96 38.30 -24.84
C LYS A 81 -1.12 37.36 -23.64
N ARG A 82 -2.37 37.10 -23.23
CA ARG A 82 -2.62 36.17 -22.13
C ARG A 82 -2.25 34.73 -22.49
N MET A 83 -2.34 34.37 -23.77
CA MET A 83 -1.91 33.07 -24.28
C MET A 83 -0.40 32.94 -24.17
N ASP A 84 0.36 33.95 -24.61
CA ASP A 84 1.83 33.97 -24.50
C ASP A 84 2.28 33.87 -23.03
N GLU A 85 1.64 34.63 -22.13
CA GLU A 85 1.92 34.56 -20.69
C GLU A 85 1.58 33.17 -20.09
N ALA A 86 0.47 32.55 -20.54
CA ALA A 86 0.10 31.22 -20.10
C ALA A 86 1.09 30.17 -20.61
N GLU A 87 1.55 30.28 -21.86
CA GLU A 87 2.56 29.41 -22.45
C GLU A 87 3.89 29.52 -21.68
N GLU A 88 4.35 30.72 -21.35
CA GLU A 88 5.57 30.92 -20.56
C GLU A 88 5.46 30.29 -19.16
N ARG A 89 4.31 30.47 -18.50
CA ARG A 89 4.03 29.84 -17.20
C ARG A 89 3.99 28.31 -17.28
N ILE A 90 3.47 27.77 -18.37
CA ILE A 90 3.48 26.32 -18.62
C ILE A 90 4.91 25.83 -18.81
N ILE A 91 5.71 26.50 -19.64
CA ILE A 91 7.11 26.11 -19.89
C ILE A 91 7.93 26.13 -18.60
N THR A 92 7.78 27.17 -17.77
CA THR A 92 8.47 27.25 -16.49
C THR A 92 8.04 26.13 -15.54
N ALA A 93 6.73 25.83 -15.44
CA ALA A 93 6.23 24.72 -14.65
C ALA A 93 6.75 23.36 -15.14
N GLU A 94 6.76 23.13 -16.45
CA GLU A 94 7.29 21.90 -17.07
C GLU A 94 8.78 21.71 -16.78
N ASN A 95 9.58 22.78 -16.85
CA ASN A 95 11.01 22.73 -16.51
C ASN A 95 11.23 22.38 -15.03
N HIS A 96 10.39 22.93 -14.14
CA HIS A 96 10.45 22.61 -12.71
C HIS A 96 10.05 21.15 -12.44
N ILE A 97 9.02 20.64 -13.12
CA ILE A 97 8.60 19.24 -13.04
C ILE A 97 9.73 18.31 -13.50
N GLN A 98 10.32 18.59 -14.67
CA GLN A 98 11.43 17.78 -15.18
C GLN A 98 12.62 17.75 -14.22
N SER A 99 12.97 18.90 -13.64
CA SER A 99 14.05 19.00 -12.66
C SER A 99 13.74 18.21 -11.38
N ALA A 100 12.49 18.22 -10.93
CA ALA A 100 12.05 17.44 -9.77
C ALA A 100 12.08 15.93 -10.05
N GLU A 101 11.65 15.50 -11.24
CA GLU A 101 11.71 14.10 -11.67
C GLU A 101 13.16 13.59 -11.72
N ASP A 102 14.10 14.39 -12.21
CA ASP A 102 15.51 14.04 -12.25
C ASP A 102 16.09 13.83 -10.84
N LEU A 103 15.75 14.73 -9.91
CA LEU A 103 16.13 14.59 -8.51
C LEU A 103 15.51 13.35 -7.86
N LEU A 104 14.24 13.04 -8.15
CA LEU A 104 13.57 11.84 -7.66
C LEU A 104 14.24 10.57 -8.16
N MET A 105 14.63 10.52 -9.44
CA MET A 105 15.40 9.38 -9.99
C MET A 105 16.76 9.21 -9.30
N GLU A 106 17.47 10.32 -9.04
CA GLU A 106 18.75 10.28 -8.33
C GLU A 106 18.58 9.80 -6.89
N LEU A 107 17.55 10.28 -6.18
CA LEU A 107 17.23 9.85 -4.82
C LEU A 107 16.85 8.38 -4.76
N ALA A 108 16.00 7.90 -5.67
CA ALA A 108 15.62 6.49 -5.75
C ALA A 108 16.85 5.58 -5.97
N LYS A 109 17.80 6.02 -6.82
CA LYS A 109 19.06 5.30 -7.03
C LYS A 109 19.91 5.26 -5.77
N ARG A 110 20.04 6.39 -5.04
CA ARG A 110 20.77 6.43 -3.77
C ARG A 110 20.10 5.57 -2.70
N GLN A 111 18.78 5.57 -2.63
CA GLN A 111 18.02 4.74 -1.71
C GLN A 111 18.33 3.26 -1.93
N SER A 112 18.25 2.78 -3.17
CA SER A 112 18.59 1.39 -3.51
C SER A 112 20.02 1.01 -3.09
N GLN A 113 21.00 1.90 -3.28
CA GLN A 113 22.39 1.67 -2.85
C GLN A 113 22.53 1.58 -1.33
N VAL A 114 21.77 2.38 -0.58
CA VAL A 114 21.79 2.37 0.89
C VAL A 114 21.13 1.09 1.40
N GLU A 115 20.02 0.68 0.79
CA GLU A 115 19.33 -0.58 1.13
C GLU A 115 20.24 -1.79 0.89
N GLU A 116 20.94 -1.85 -0.25
CA GLU A 116 21.91 -2.93 -0.54
C GLU A 116 23.04 -2.97 0.50
N LYS A 117 23.60 -1.81 0.87
CA LYS A 117 24.63 -1.71 1.92
C LYS A 117 24.10 -2.15 3.29
N LEU A 118 22.85 -1.82 3.62
CA LEU A 118 22.23 -2.22 4.88
C LEU A 118 22.11 -3.74 4.93
N VAL A 119 21.61 -4.36 3.86
CA VAL A 119 21.50 -5.82 3.76
C VAL A 119 22.86 -6.49 3.88
N ASP A 120 23.91 -5.96 3.24
CA ASP A 120 25.27 -6.49 3.38
C ASP A 120 25.80 -6.34 4.82
N LEU A 121 25.61 -5.20 5.46
CA LEU A 121 26.03 -4.97 6.85
C LEU A 121 25.26 -5.87 7.84
N GLU A 122 23.96 -6.04 7.66
CA GLU A 122 23.14 -6.95 8.45
C GLU A 122 23.60 -8.40 8.25
N GLY A 123 23.88 -8.78 7.00
CA GLY A 123 24.43 -10.08 6.66
C GLY A 123 25.80 -10.33 7.31
N ARG A 124 26.71 -9.34 7.29
CA ARG A 124 28.03 -9.41 7.97
C ARG A 124 27.85 -9.52 9.48
N SER A 125 27.03 -8.67 10.08
CA SER A 125 26.77 -8.69 11.52
C SER A 125 26.16 -10.01 11.99
N ARG A 126 25.33 -10.66 11.16
CA ARG A 126 24.75 -11.98 11.49
C ARG A 126 25.69 -13.15 11.24
N ARG A 127 26.69 -13.03 10.37
CA ARG A 127 27.64 -14.11 10.05
C ARG A 127 28.50 -14.51 11.25
N ASP A 128 28.86 -13.54 12.08
CA ASP A 128 29.71 -13.78 13.25
C ASP A 128 28.90 -14.29 14.46
N ASN A 129 27.57 -14.30 14.37
CA ASN A 129 26.68 -14.70 15.46
C ASN A 129 26.21 -16.16 15.31
N VAL A 130 26.61 -17.03 16.24
CA VAL A 130 26.18 -18.43 16.29
C VAL A 130 25.06 -18.62 17.32
N ARG A 131 24.02 -19.39 16.95
CA ARG A 131 22.95 -19.83 17.87
C ARG A 131 23.09 -21.30 18.21
N ILE A 132 23.16 -21.60 19.51
CA ILE A 132 23.24 -22.96 20.04
C ILE A 132 21.87 -23.33 20.62
N TYR A 133 21.32 -24.47 20.18
CA TYR A 133 20.03 -24.98 20.65
C TYR A 133 20.23 -26.18 21.60
N GLY A 134 19.24 -26.45 22.45
CA GLY A 134 19.25 -27.62 23.36
C GLY A 134 19.93 -27.38 24.72
N VAL A 135 20.37 -26.15 25.01
CA VAL A 135 20.92 -25.80 26.33
C VAL A 135 19.77 -25.55 27.31
N VAL A 136 19.68 -26.40 28.34
CA VAL A 136 18.66 -26.29 29.41
C VAL A 136 18.76 -24.93 30.11
N GLU A 137 17.63 -24.36 30.52
CA GLU A 137 17.60 -23.11 31.29
C GLU A 137 18.29 -23.29 32.65
N GLY A 138 19.14 -22.34 33.05
CA GLY A 138 19.87 -22.38 34.33
C GLY A 138 21.13 -23.26 34.35
N ALA A 139 21.45 -23.96 33.25
CA ALA A 139 22.71 -24.69 33.15
C ALA A 139 23.95 -23.79 33.26
N GLU A 140 23.78 -22.50 32.95
CA GLU A 140 24.79 -21.46 33.01
C GLU A 140 25.04 -20.92 34.43
N ASP A 141 24.12 -21.14 35.38
CA ASP A 141 24.14 -20.51 36.71
C ASP A 141 25.34 -20.95 37.57
N ASN A 142 25.91 -22.12 37.27
CA ASN A 142 27.09 -22.66 37.95
C ASN A 142 28.42 -22.08 37.44
N ALA A 143 28.41 -21.33 36.33
CA ALA A 143 29.61 -20.74 35.74
C ALA A 143 29.74 -19.25 36.09
N SER A 144 30.98 -18.76 36.25
CA SER A 144 31.24 -17.35 36.56
C SER A 144 30.77 -16.37 35.47
N SER A 145 30.64 -16.83 34.23
CA SER A 145 30.14 -16.07 33.08
C SER A 145 29.57 -17.01 32.02
N VAL A 146 28.56 -16.54 31.27
CA VAL A 146 28.00 -17.27 30.11
C VAL A 146 29.08 -17.58 29.08
N ILE A 147 30.09 -16.72 28.94
CA ILE A 147 31.22 -16.96 28.01
C ILE A 147 31.99 -18.22 28.41
N ASN A 148 32.39 -18.33 29.69
CA ASN A 148 33.12 -19.50 30.20
C ASN A 148 32.29 -20.78 30.07
N PHE A 149 30.97 -20.69 30.30
CA PHE A 149 30.06 -21.82 30.07
C PHE A 149 30.07 -22.26 28.60
N ILE A 150 30.02 -21.34 27.64
CA ILE A 150 30.05 -21.69 26.21
C ILE A 150 31.42 -22.24 25.79
N GLU A 151 32.53 -21.69 26.30
CA GLU A 151 33.87 -22.21 26.02
C GLU A 151 34.02 -23.67 26.51
N THR A 152 33.55 -23.96 27.72
CA THR A 152 33.57 -25.33 28.25
C THR A 152 32.61 -26.26 27.51
N LEU A 153 31.42 -25.78 27.14
CA LEU A 153 30.44 -26.55 26.38
C LEU A 153 30.96 -26.90 24.97
N LEU A 154 31.55 -25.94 24.27
CA LEU A 154 32.15 -26.16 22.94
C LEU A 154 33.42 -26.99 23.02
N GLY A 155 34.28 -26.75 24.02
CA GLY A 155 35.50 -27.53 24.25
C GLY A 155 35.20 -29.01 24.45
N ASN A 156 34.25 -29.31 25.35
CA ASN A 156 33.83 -30.68 25.62
C ASN A 156 33.06 -31.30 24.44
N GLY A 157 32.19 -30.54 23.78
CA GLY A 157 31.34 -31.04 22.69
C GLY A 157 32.10 -31.30 21.38
N LEU A 158 33.14 -30.51 21.08
CA LEU A 158 33.94 -30.61 19.86
C LEU A 158 35.30 -31.30 20.08
N GLY A 159 35.64 -31.64 21.33
CA GLY A 159 36.93 -32.26 21.66
C GLY A 159 38.12 -31.31 21.46
N LEU A 160 37.92 -30.01 21.62
CA LEU A 160 38.99 -29.02 21.50
C LEU A 160 39.84 -29.01 22.76
N SER A 161 41.15 -28.89 22.62
CA SER A 161 42.03 -28.73 23.78
C SER A 161 41.77 -27.40 24.46
N SER A 162 41.85 -27.37 25.80
CA SER A 162 41.67 -26.16 26.62
C SER A 162 42.66 -25.04 26.32
N THR A 163 43.64 -25.29 25.45
CA THR A 163 44.65 -24.33 25.00
C THR A 163 44.15 -23.43 23.87
N VAL A 164 43.10 -23.83 23.14
CA VAL A 164 42.56 -23.04 22.02
C VAL A 164 41.61 -21.97 22.56
N ALA A 165 42.06 -20.71 22.56
CA ALA A 165 41.21 -19.58 22.90
C ALA A 165 40.18 -19.34 21.78
N LEU A 166 38.89 -19.45 22.09
CA LEU A 166 37.80 -19.33 21.11
C LEU A 166 37.47 -17.89 20.73
N GLY A 167 38.02 -16.89 21.44
CA GLY A 167 37.88 -15.48 21.09
C GLY A 167 36.44 -14.98 21.12
N ILE A 168 35.61 -15.51 22.03
CA ILE A 168 34.19 -15.13 22.13
C ILE A 168 34.08 -13.74 22.74
N GLU A 169 33.69 -12.75 21.94
CA GLU A 169 33.53 -11.37 22.41
C GLU A 169 32.34 -11.22 23.37
N ARG A 170 31.20 -11.84 23.05
CA ARG A 170 29.95 -11.74 23.81
C ARG A 170 29.18 -13.05 23.71
N ALA A 171 28.66 -13.52 24.85
CA ALA A 171 27.71 -14.62 24.90
C ALA A 171 26.53 -14.23 25.79
N HIS A 172 25.33 -14.51 25.33
CA HIS A 172 24.11 -14.29 26.10
C HIS A 172 23.03 -15.25 25.61
N ARG A 173 22.14 -15.64 26.51
CA ARG A 173 20.91 -16.35 26.13
C ARG A 173 20.00 -15.39 25.38
N ALA A 174 19.40 -15.84 24.29
CA ALA A 174 18.45 -15.04 23.54
C ALA A 174 17.29 -14.61 24.47
N LEU A 175 16.93 -13.33 24.44
CA LEU A 175 15.82 -12.78 25.21
C LEU A 175 14.52 -13.48 24.80
N GLY A 176 14.04 -14.37 25.66
CA GLY A 176 12.73 -15.01 25.59
C GLY A 176 12.13 -15.05 26.99
N ARG A 177 10.80 -14.98 27.12
CA ARG A 177 10.13 -15.23 28.41
C ARG A 177 10.65 -16.57 28.93
N LYS A 178 11.17 -16.59 30.16
CA LYS A 178 11.51 -17.81 30.89
C LYS A 178 10.25 -18.68 30.88
N THR A 179 10.19 -19.67 30.01
CA THR A 179 8.97 -20.46 29.87
C THR A 179 8.95 -21.43 31.02
N ALA A 180 8.30 -21.04 32.11
CA ALA A 180 7.74 -21.97 33.09
C ALA A 180 6.57 -22.72 32.43
N ASN A 181 6.81 -23.37 31.29
CA ASN A 181 5.78 -24.14 30.63
C ASN A 181 5.64 -25.44 31.40
N ALA A 182 4.61 -25.50 32.26
CA ALA A 182 4.12 -26.72 32.87
C ALA A 182 3.57 -27.75 31.85
N PHE A 183 3.48 -27.37 30.57
CA PHE A 183 2.98 -28.20 29.49
C PHE A 183 4.11 -28.54 28.50
N PRO A 184 4.29 -29.82 28.14
CA PRO A 184 5.33 -30.23 27.19
C PRO A 184 5.08 -29.61 25.80
N ALA A 185 6.17 -29.24 25.12
CA ALA A 185 6.12 -28.73 23.76
C ALA A 185 5.47 -29.76 22.82
N LYS A 186 4.60 -29.29 21.91
CA LYS A 186 3.96 -30.14 20.89
C LYS A 186 5.03 -30.81 20.02
N LEU A 187 4.98 -32.13 19.89
CA LEU A 187 5.96 -32.89 19.11
C LEU A 187 5.52 -32.89 17.64
N ARG A 188 6.28 -32.22 16.77
CA ARG A 188 6.06 -32.22 15.32
C ARG A 188 7.00 -33.21 14.65
N VAL A 189 6.46 -34.25 14.03
CA VAL A 189 7.24 -35.26 13.30
C VAL A 189 6.94 -35.17 11.80
N HIS A 190 7.99 -35.11 10.99
CA HIS A 190 7.88 -35.07 9.53
C HIS A 190 8.04 -36.49 9.00
N TYR A 191 6.97 -37.07 8.46
CA TYR A 191 7.00 -38.35 7.76
C TYR A 191 7.03 -38.14 6.25
N SER A 192 7.38 -39.19 5.49
CA SER A 192 7.36 -39.17 4.02
C SER A 192 5.98 -38.84 3.42
N GLY A 193 4.89 -39.11 4.17
CA GLY A 193 3.51 -38.80 3.78
C GLY A 193 2.97 -37.46 4.31
N GLY A 194 3.79 -36.64 4.98
CA GLY A 194 3.39 -35.35 5.54
C GLY A 194 3.75 -35.17 7.01
N THR A 195 3.48 -33.98 7.53
CA THR A 195 3.81 -33.59 8.91
C THR A 195 2.67 -33.93 9.86
N VAL A 196 2.97 -34.67 10.93
CA VAL A 196 2.02 -34.99 12.01
C VAL A 196 2.46 -34.27 13.29
N ILE A 197 1.50 -33.69 14.01
CA ILE A 197 1.74 -32.98 15.26
C ILE A 197 1.03 -33.73 16.39
N TYR A 198 1.79 -34.18 17.38
CA TYR A 198 1.27 -34.87 18.55
C TYR A 198 1.19 -33.93 19.75
N ASN A 199 0.13 -34.07 20.53
CA ASN A 199 -0.08 -33.28 21.74
C ASN A 199 0.43 -33.99 23.00
N SER A 200 0.72 -35.30 22.91
CA SER A 200 1.25 -36.11 24.01
C SER A 200 2.28 -37.14 23.51
N ALA A 201 3.21 -37.53 24.39
CA ALA A 201 4.17 -38.58 24.12
C ALA A 201 3.49 -39.95 23.89
N GLN A 202 2.33 -40.20 24.54
CA GLN A 202 1.58 -41.43 24.34
C GLN A 202 1.04 -41.52 22.91
N GLU A 203 0.39 -40.46 22.43
CA GLU A 203 -0.16 -40.37 21.07
C GLU A 203 0.92 -40.58 20.01
N ALA A 204 2.10 -39.98 20.23
CA ALA A 204 3.25 -40.15 19.35
C ALA A 204 3.76 -41.60 19.32
N THR A 205 3.93 -42.23 20.49
CA THR A 205 4.44 -43.61 20.56
C THR A 205 3.48 -44.63 19.96
N GLU A 206 2.17 -44.46 20.15
CA GLU A 206 1.16 -45.33 19.53
C GLU A 206 1.15 -45.20 18.00
N ASP A 207 1.22 -43.98 17.45
CA ASP A 207 1.26 -43.77 15.99
C ASP A 207 2.57 -44.29 15.39
N MET A 208 3.71 -44.14 16.09
CA MET A 208 4.99 -44.69 15.67
C MET A 208 4.98 -46.23 15.64
N VAL A 209 4.37 -46.88 16.64
CA VAL A 209 4.20 -48.34 16.66
C VAL A 209 3.28 -48.83 15.54
N LYS A 210 2.17 -48.12 15.27
CA LYS A 210 1.28 -48.44 14.13
C LYS A 210 2.00 -48.35 12.78
N ARG A 211 2.98 -47.46 12.66
CA ARG A 211 3.82 -47.29 11.46
C ARG A 211 5.00 -48.28 11.39
N GLY A 212 5.10 -49.21 12.34
CA GLY A 212 6.15 -50.24 12.38
C GLY A 212 7.50 -49.76 12.96
N ILE A 213 7.54 -48.59 13.61
CA ILE A 213 8.72 -48.09 14.30
C ILE A 213 8.70 -48.62 15.73
N SER A 214 9.71 -49.41 16.12
CA SER A 214 9.80 -49.95 17.47
C SER A 214 10.21 -48.87 18.47
N VAL A 215 9.24 -48.36 19.24
CA VAL A 215 9.47 -47.39 20.33
C VAL A 215 8.88 -47.94 21.63
N ASN A 216 9.56 -47.75 22.76
CA ASN A 216 9.03 -48.12 24.07
C ASN A 216 7.86 -47.21 24.44
N ILE A 217 6.66 -47.77 24.60
CA ILE A 217 5.45 -47.03 24.97
C ILE A 217 5.62 -46.49 26.39
N VAL A 218 5.72 -45.17 26.52
CA VAL A 218 5.72 -44.49 27.82
C VAL A 218 4.28 -44.48 28.33
N LYS A 219 3.96 -45.39 29.25
CA LYS A 219 2.71 -45.33 30.03
C LYS A 219 2.89 -44.26 31.11
N THR A 220 2.13 -43.17 31.05
CA THR A 220 2.02 -42.27 32.21
C THR A 220 1.29 -43.01 33.33
N PRO A 221 1.79 -43.01 34.58
CA PRO A 221 0.98 -43.46 35.70
C PRO A 221 -0.25 -42.56 35.78
N ALA A 222 -1.44 -43.16 35.91
CA ALA A 222 -2.70 -42.44 35.94
C ALA A 222 -2.62 -41.28 36.95
N SER A 223 -2.96 -40.07 36.49
CA SER A 223 -3.06 -38.90 37.35
C SER A 223 -4.15 -39.15 38.40
N LEU A 224 -3.96 -38.64 39.63
CA LEU A 224 -4.93 -38.73 40.75
C LEU A 224 -6.37 -38.35 40.32
N LEU A 225 -6.49 -37.45 39.34
CA LEU A 225 -7.76 -36.97 38.79
C LEU A 225 -8.48 -38.03 37.92
N GLU A 226 -7.72 -38.91 37.28
CA GLU A 226 -8.22 -40.05 36.52
C GLU A 226 -8.66 -41.19 37.45
N GLN A 227 -7.93 -41.39 38.55
CA GLN A 227 -8.32 -42.30 39.64
C GLN A 227 -9.58 -41.83 40.37
N MET A 228 -9.77 -40.51 40.52
CA MET A 228 -11.02 -39.92 41.04
C MET A 228 -12.20 -40.10 40.10
N ARG A 229 -11.99 -40.06 38.78
CA ARG A 229 -13.05 -40.23 37.76
C ARG A 229 -13.56 -41.66 37.66
N GLU A 230 -12.70 -42.66 37.90
CA GLU A 230 -13.10 -44.08 37.97
C GLU A 230 -13.89 -44.43 39.26
N GLY A 231 -13.76 -43.63 40.31
CA GLY A 231 -14.40 -43.86 41.62
C GLY A 231 -15.86 -43.41 41.75
N MET A 232 -16.45 -42.77 40.73
CA MET A 232 -17.74 -42.10 40.87
C MET A 232 -18.80 -42.56 39.87
N TRP A 233 -19.16 -43.85 39.86
CA TRP A 233 -20.50 -44.29 39.44
C TRP A 233 -20.88 -45.62 40.12
N GLN A 234 -21.74 -45.57 41.15
CA GLN A 234 -22.64 -46.67 41.49
C GLN A 234 -24.08 -46.18 41.38
N THR A 235 -24.74 -46.50 40.27
CA THR A 235 -26.19 -46.29 40.16
C THR A 235 -26.92 -47.45 40.83
N LYS A 236 -27.32 -47.26 42.10
CA LYS A 236 -28.34 -48.10 42.75
C LYS A 236 -29.72 -47.44 42.61
N GLY A 237 -30.44 -47.78 41.54
CA GLY A 237 -31.87 -47.51 41.46
C GLY A 237 -32.69 -48.64 42.10
N LYS A 238 -33.02 -48.54 43.40
CA LYS A 238 -34.16 -49.25 43.98
C LYS A 238 -35.37 -48.31 43.91
N ARG A 239 -36.42 -48.75 43.20
CA ARG A 239 -37.73 -48.08 43.19
C ARG A 239 -38.46 -48.35 44.51
N ALA A 240 -38.76 -47.28 45.23
CA ALA A 240 -39.90 -47.08 46.13
C ALA A 240 -40.20 -45.57 45.98
N ASN A 241 -41.43 -45.07 45.87
CA ASN A 241 -42.64 -45.48 46.55
C ASN A 241 -43.88 -44.93 45.82
N LYS A 242 -45.01 -45.43 46.31
CA LYS A 242 -46.41 -45.30 45.92
C LYS A 242 -47.00 -43.87 45.93
N ASP A 243 -47.85 -43.65 44.93
CA ASP A 243 -49.03 -42.76 44.78
C ASP A 243 -49.02 -41.24 45.03
N ASP A 244 -49.76 -40.61 44.11
CA ASP A 244 -50.54 -39.36 44.16
C ASP A 244 -49.86 -37.99 44.18
N GLY A 245 -50.31 -37.14 43.23
CA GLY A 245 -50.49 -35.71 43.50
C GLY A 245 -49.71 -34.73 42.63
N ASP A 246 -50.35 -34.36 41.52
CA ASP A 246 -50.38 -33.03 40.90
C ASP A 246 -49.13 -32.45 40.21
N THR A 247 -49.39 -31.90 39.02
CA THR A 247 -48.42 -31.67 37.94
C THR A 247 -48.07 -30.20 37.83
N ALA A 248 -46.81 -29.86 38.09
CA ALA A 248 -46.19 -28.65 37.54
C ALA A 248 -44.78 -28.99 37.05
N GLN A 249 -44.72 -29.68 35.91
CA GLN A 249 -43.47 -30.06 35.28
C GLN A 249 -42.86 -28.85 34.56
N MET A 250 -41.83 -28.26 35.15
CA MET A 250 -40.98 -27.29 34.47
C MET A 250 -40.39 -27.95 33.21
N PRO A 251 -40.50 -27.33 32.02
CA PRO A 251 -40.07 -27.95 30.78
C PRO A 251 -38.56 -28.21 30.76
N SER A 252 -38.23 -29.39 30.27
CA SER A 252 -36.86 -29.91 30.19
C SER A 252 -35.98 -28.96 29.38
N PHE A 253 -34.71 -28.88 29.76
CA PHE A 253 -33.67 -28.06 29.11
C PHE A 253 -33.61 -28.24 27.58
N LYS A 254 -34.09 -29.38 27.07
CA LYS A 254 -34.18 -29.69 25.65
C LYS A 254 -35.21 -28.84 24.89
N GLU A 255 -36.31 -28.44 25.53
CA GLU A 255 -37.33 -27.54 24.93
C GLU A 255 -36.86 -26.09 24.91
N LYS A 256 -36.14 -25.63 25.95
CA LYS A 256 -35.56 -24.28 25.99
C LYS A 256 -34.56 -24.03 24.87
N LEU A 257 -33.84 -25.06 24.43
CA LEU A 257 -32.90 -24.99 23.31
C LEU A 257 -33.59 -24.98 21.93
N GLN A 258 -34.81 -25.50 21.85
CA GLN A 258 -35.56 -25.57 20.59
C GLN A 258 -36.19 -24.21 20.22
N ALA A 259 -36.47 -23.36 21.22
CA ALA A 259 -37.00 -22.00 21.04
C ALA A 259 -36.00 -20.96 20.49
N PHE A 260 -34.70 -21.31 20.38
CA PHE A 260 -33.65 -20.41 19.86
C PHE A 260 -33.23 -20.70 18.41
N ARG A 261 -33.81 -21.72 17.74
CA ARG A 261 -33.66 -21.88 16.29
C ARG A 261 -34.65 -20.96 15.58
N ARG A 262 -34.15 -19.81 15.10
CA ARG A 262 -34.90 -18.90 14.22
C ARG A 262 -35.38 -19.64 12.96
N GLN A 263 -36.62 -19.39 12.58
CA GLN A 263 -37.21 -19.78 11.31
C GLN A 263 -36.50 -19.01 10.18
N GLU A 264 -36.11 -19.74 9.13
CA GLU A 264 -35.81 -19.15 7.84
C GLU A 264 -37.16 -18.74 7.23
N ASP A 265 -37.49 -17.45 7.30
CA ASP A 265 -38.64 -16.92 6.58
C ASP A 265 -38.30 -16.94 5.09
N THR A 266 -39.00 -17.81 4.38
CA THR A 266 -39.14 -17.82 2.93
C THR A 266 -40.38 -17.00 2.62
N GLU A 267 -40.18 -15.84 1.96
CA GLU A 267 -41.02 -15.25 0.90
C GLU A 267 -40.43 -13.90 0.45
#